data_AF-A0A951M549-F1
#
_entry.id   AF-A0A951M549-F1
#
_cell.length_a   1.000
_cell.length_b   1.000
_cell.length_c   1.000
_cell.angle_alpha   90.00
_cell.angle_beta   90.00
_cell.angle_gamma   90.00
#
_symmetry.space_group_name_H-M   'P 1'
#
loop_
_entity.id
_entity.type
_entity.pdbx_description
1 polymer ?
#
loop_
_entity_poly.entity_id
_entity_poly.type
_entity_poly.pdbx_seq_one_letter_code
_entity_poly.pdbx_strand_id
1 'polypeptide(L)'
;MPEQIDISTLLTRASINIDPEESPDARVGRLQRESAQHRFEIVKGYVLLFGVLAGIALVGGLCAYEGIFDPSASADTKRWAQTTLSALFTGSITFLLGQKTAKKA
;
A
#
# COMPACT_ATOMS: atom_id res chain seq x y z
N MET A 1 25.49 -48.64 -18.41
CA MET A 1 24.54 -48.07 -19.39
C MET A 1 24.50 -46.58 -19.13
N PRO A 2 24.85 -45.69 -20.08
CA PRO A 2 24.85 -44.26 -19.79
C PRO A 2 23.39 -43.77 -19.82
N GLU A 3 22.94 -43.17 -18.72
CA GLU A 3 21.68 -42.44 -18.67
C GLU A 3 21.74 -41.29 -19.67
N GLN A 4 20.90 -41.36 -20.70
CA GLN A 4 20.69 -40.24 -21.61
C GLN A 4 19.91 -39.18 -20.85
N ILE A 5 20.59 -38.10 -20.49
CA ILE A 5 19.95 -36.90 -19.94
C ILE A 5 19.16 -36.27 -21.09
N ASP A 6 17.83 -36.36 -21.01
CA ASP A 6 16.92 -35.83 -22.01
C ASP A 6 16.79 -34.30 -21.86
N ILE A 7 17.57 -33.57 -22.66
CA ILE A 7 17.66 -32.10 -22.64
C ILE A 7 16.35 -31.46 -23.15
N SER A 8 15.48 -32.20 -23.84
CA SER A 8 14.25 -31.67 -24.46
C SER A 8 13.22 -31.17 -23.44
N THR A 9 13.16 -31.79 -22.25
CA THR A 9 12.25 -31.38 -21.17
C THR A 9 12.74 -30.13 -20.44
N LEU A 10 14.05 -29.89 -20.37
CA LEU A 10 14.62 -28.68 -19.76
C LEU A 10 14.45 -27.44 -20.66
N LEU A 11 14.51 -27.62 -21.97
CA LEU A 11 14.32 -26.53 -22.94
C LEU A 11 12.87 -26.04 -23.03
N THR A 12 11.89 -26.90 -22.77
CA THR A 12 10.46 -26.54 -22.84
C THR A 12 10.06 -25.50 -21.77
N ARG A 13 10.85 -25.35 -20.69
CA ARG A 13 10.67 -24.31 -19.65
C ARG A 13 11.60 -23.11 -19.79
N ALA A 14 12.55 -23.14 -20.73
CA ALA A 14 13.44 -22.02 -20.98
C ALA A 14 12.76 -21.07 -21.98
N SER A 15 12.02 -20.09 -21.47
CA SER A 15 11.65 -18.93 -22.28
C SER A 15 12.94 -18.18 -22.62
N ILE A 16 13.47 -18.41 -23.82
CA ILE A 16 14.62 -17.66 -24.32
C ILE A 16 14.10 -16.26 -24.65
N ASN A 17 14.14 -15.38 -23.65
CA ASN A 17 13.90 -13.96 -23.83
C ASN A 17 15.17 -13.38 -24.46
N ILE A 18 15.20 -13.33 -25.79
CA ILE A 18 16.27 -12.66 -26.52
C ILE A 18 16.02 -11.16 -26.36
N ASP A 19 16.49 -10.61 -25.25
CA ASP A 19 16.59 -9.15 -25.12
C ASP A 19 17.65 -8.67 -26.11
N PRO A 20 17.33 -7.71 -26.99
CA PRO A 20 18.31 -7.16 -27.92
C PRO A 20 19.52 -6.63 -27.14
N GLU A 21 20.73 -6.91 -27.63
CA GLU A 21 21.97 -6.52 -26.99
C GLU A 21 22.05 -4.99 -26.91
N GLU A 22 21.63 -4.48 -25.75
CA GLU A 22 21.45 -3.06 -25.51
C GLU A 22 22.81 -2.47 -25.14
N SER A 23 23.22 -1.39 -25.83
CA SER A 23 24.48 -0.72 -25.48
C SER A 23 24.44 -0.27 -24.00
N PRO A 24 25.59 -0.29 -23.29
CA PRO A 24 25.64 0.10 -21.88
C PRO A 24 24.99 1.47 -21.63
N ASP A 25 25.15 2.41 -22.57
CA ASP A 25 24.59 3.76 -22.49
C ASP A 25 23.07 3.80 -22.67
N ALA A 26 22.52 2.98 -23.59
CA ALA A 26 21.07 2.86 -23.78
C ALA A 26 20.39 2.20 -22.57
N ARG A 27 21.05 1.21 -21.97
CA ARG A 27 20.58 0.54 -20.74
C ARG A 27 20.54 1.50 -19.56
N VAL A 28 21.56 2.36 -19.39
CA VAL A 28 21.58 3.39 -18.34
C VAL A 28 20.46 4.41 -18.53
N GLY A 29 20.22 4.86 -19.76
CA GLY A 29 19.13 5.79 -20.08
C GLY A 29 17.74 5.21 -19.77
N ARG A 30 17.50 3.93 -20.08
CA ARG A 30 16.24 3.24 -19.74
C ARG A 30 16.07 3.06 -18.24
N LEU A 31 17.10 2.55 -17.55
CA LEU A 31 17.08 2.35 -16.10
C LEU A 31 16.84 3.66 -15.34
N GLN A 32 17.39 4.78 -15.80
CA GLN A 32 17.13 6.08 -15.19
C GLN A 32 15.67 6.52 -15.35
N ARG A 33 15.06 6.32 -16.53
CA ARG A 33 13.65 6.64 -16.77
C ARG A 33 12.71 5.75 -15.96
N GLU A 34 12.96 4.44 -15.94
CA GLU A 34 12.19 3.48 -15.13
C GLU A 34 12.34 3.80 -13.63
N SER A 35 13.54 4.13 -13.16
CA SER A 35 13.75 4.50 -11.76
C SER A 35 13.02 5.79 -11.36
N ALA A 36 12.94 6.77 -12.26
CA ALA A 36 12.22 8.02 -12.01
C ALA A 36 10.70 7.78 -11.93
N GLN A 37 10.15 6.94 -12.81
CA GLN A 37 8.75 6.55 -12.79
C GLN A 37 8.39 5.75 -11.53
N HIS A 38 9.21 4.75 -11.18
CA HIS A 38 9.03 3.98 -9.95
C HIS A 38 9.07 4.86 -8.70
N ARG A 39 10.00 5.82 -8.63
CA ARG A 39 10.07 6.77 -7.52
C ARG A 39 8.83 7.64 -7.44
N PHE A 40 8.32 8.10 -8.58
CA PHE A 40 7.11 8.91 -8.62
C PHE A 40 5.89 8.13 -8.14
N GLU A 41 5.73 6.87 -8.56
CA GLU A 41 4.64 6.01 -8.10
C GLU A 41 4.70 5.73 -6.60
N ILE A 42 5.90 5.43 -6.08
CA ILE A 42 6.11 5.23 -4.64
C ILE A 42 5.77 6.49 -3.85
N VAL A 43 6.26 7.66 -4.30
CA VAL A 43 5.99 8.95 -3.64
C VAL A 43 4.50 9.27 -3.69
N LYS A 44 3.83 9.06 -4.83
CA LYS A 44 2.38 9.23 -4.97
C LYS A 44 1.61 8.35 -3.99
N GLY A 45 2.03 7.09 -3.83
CA GLY A 45 1.46 6.18 -2.85
C GLY A 45 1.60 6.69 -1.42
N TYR A 46 2.78 7.17 -1.04
CA TYR A 46 3.01 7.76 0.29
C TYR A 46 2.21 9.04 0.51
N VAL A 47 2.16 9.95 -0.47
CA VAL A 47 1.41 11.20 -0.36
C VAL A 47 -0.09 10.91 -0.17
N LEU A 48 -0.64 9.96 -0.93
CA LEU A 48 -2.04 9.54 -0.76
C LEU A 48 -2.28 8.93 0.63
N LEU A 49 -1.39 8.05 1.08
CA LEU A 49 -1.49 7.44 2.40
C LEU A 49 -1.45 8.50 3.52
N PHE A 50 -0.47 9.40 3.48
CA PHE A 50 -0.35 10.49 4.45
C PHE A 50 -1.56 11.42 4.40
N GLY A 51 -2.08 11.74 3.21
CA GLY A 51 -3.28 12.56 3.06
C GLY A 51 -4.51 11.92 3.71
N VAL A 52 -4.70 10.62 3.50
CA VAL A 52 -5.81 9.87 4.11
C VAL A 52 -5.65 9.82 5.63
N LEU A 53 -4.45 9.51 6.14
CA LEU A 53 -4.18 9.48 7.57
C LEU A 53 -4.37 10.84 8.25
N ALA A 54 -3.93 11.92 7.61
CA ALA A 54 -4.15 13.27 8.09
C ALA A 54 -5.64 13.63 8.14
N GLY A 55 -6.42 13.26 7.10
CA GLY A 55 -7.86 13.44 7.08
C GLY A 55 -8.57 12.71 8.21
N ILE A 56 -8.20 11.43 8.44
CA ILE A 56 -8.73 10.64 9.56
C ILE A 56 -8.38 11.29 10.90
N ALA A 57 -7.13 11.76 11.09
CA ALA A 57 -6.70 12.41 12.32
C ALA A 57 -7.46 13.72 12.58
N LEU A 58 -7.69 14.55 11.55
CA LEU A 58 -8.46 15.78 11.67
C LEU A 58 -9.92 15.52 12.03
N VAL A 59 -10.58 14.60 11.33
CA VAL A 59 -11.98 14.23 11.62
C VAL A 59 -12.10 13.60 13.01
N GLY A 60 -11.21 12.66 13.34
CA GLY A 60 -11.17 12.04 14.66
C GLY A 60 -10.93 13.06 15.79
N GLY A 61 -10.03 14.02 15.58
CA GLY A 61 -9.75 15.09 16.53
C GLY A 61 -10.94 16.02 16.73
N LEU A 62 -11.61 16.44 15.65
CA LEU A 62 -12.83 17.26 15.72
C LEU A 62 -13.96 16.52 16.44
N CYS A 63 -14.19 15.25 16.12
CA CYS A 63 -15.18 14.43 16.82
C CYS A 63 -14.85 14.25 18.30
N ALA A 64 -13.56 14.04 18.65
CA ALA A 64 -13.16 13.95 20.05
C ALA A 64 -13.40 15.26 20.80
N TYR A 65 -13.08 16.40 20.17
CA TYR A 65 -13.32 17.72 20.73
C TYR A 65 -14.81 17.98 20.99
N GLU A 66 -15.64 17.88 19.95
CA GLU A 66 -17.09 18.11 20.03
C GLU A 66 -17.81 17.11 20.94
N GLY A 67 -17.36 15.85 20.94
CA GLY A 67 -18.01 14.77 21.68
C GLY A 67 -17.68 14.75 23.18
N ILE A 68 -16.46 15.16 23.55
CA ILE A 68 -15.92 14.99 24.92
C ILE A 68 -15.65 16.33 25.58
N PHE A 69 -15.09 17.30 24.85
CA PHE A 69 -14.56 18.54 25.42
C PHE A 69 -15.51 19.74 25.26
N ASP A 70 -16.44 19.70 24.31
CA ASP A 70 -17.44 20.77 24.15
C ASP A 70 -18.72 20.48 24.98
N PRO A 71 -18.94 21.18 26.10
CA PRO A 71 -20.18 21.05 26.87
C PRO A 71 -21.39 21.66 26.15
N SER A 72 -21.17 22.61 25.23
CA SER A 72 -22.22 23.33 24.50
C SER A 72 -22.70 22.61 23.23
N ALA A 73 -21.96 21.60 22.77
CA ALA A 73 -22.32 20.83 21.59
C ALA A 73 -23.68 20.13 21.75
N SER A 74 -24.48 20.18 20.68
CA SER A 74 -25.81 19.58 20.64
C SER A 74 -25.76 18.05 20.85
N ALA A 75 -26.86 17.47 21.35
CA ALA A 75 -26.95 16.03 21.56
C ALA A 75 -26.74 15.24 20.25
N ASP A 76 -27.22 15.77 19.12
CA ASP A 76 -27.01 15.15 17.81
C ASP A 76 -25.54 15.21 17.38
N THR A 77 -24.85 16.34 17.60
CA THR A 77 -23.41 16.47 17.33
C THR A 77 -22.61 15.44 18.12
N LYS A 78 -22.91 15.28 19.42
CA LYS A 78 -22.25 14.30 20.28
C LYS A 78 -22.49 12.86 19.80
N ARG A 79 -23.71 12.55 19.35
CA ARG A 79 -24.04 11.22 18.80
C ARG A 79 -23.23 10.91 17.54
N TRP A 80 -23.16 11.85 16.60
CA TRP A 80 -22.38 11.67 15.38
C TRP A 80 -20.88 11.58 15.66
N ALA A 81 -20.38 12.40 16.58
CA ALA A 81 -18.99 12.35 17.02
C ALA A 81 -18.62 10.98 17.62
N GLN A 82 -19.43 10.47 18.56
CA GLN A 82 -19.22 9.16 19.17
C GLN A 82 -19.31 8.01 18.15
N THR A 83 -20.27 8.07 17.22
CA THR A 83 -20.43 7.06 16.17
C THR A 83 -19.20 7.03 15.26
N THR A 84 -18.73 8.20 14.86
CA THR A 84 -17.55 8.35 13.99
C THR A 84 -16.28 7.84 14.70
N LEU A 85 -16.06 8.23 15.96
CA LEU A 85 -14.95 7.73 16.76
C LEU A 85 -14.98 6.20 16.91
N SER A 86 -16.16 5.62 17.15
CA SER A 86 -16.33 4.17 17.26
C SER A 86 -16.00 3.45 15.95
N ALA A 87 -16.42 4.01 14.82
CA ALA A 87 -16.10 3.48 13.49
C ALA A 87 -14.58 3.55 13.21
N LEU A 88 -13.94 4.67 13.53
CA LEU A 88 -12.49 4.82 13.38
C LEU A 88 -11.71 3.82 14.23
N PHE A 89 -12.12 3.63 15.49
CA PHE A 89 -11.47 2.70 16.40
C PHE A 89 -11.65 1.24 15.94
N THR A 90 -12.88 0.86 15.57
CA THR A 90 -13.19 -0.48 15.07
C THR A 90 -12.44 -0.77 13.78
N GLY A 91 -12.48 0.14 12.81
CA GLY A 91 -11.74 0.01 11.55
C GLY A 91 -10.24 -0.13 11.76
N SER A 92 -9.66 0.62 12.70
CA SER A 92 -8.24 0.54 13.06
C SER A 92 -7.88 -0.83 13.65
N ILE A 93 -8.70 -1.35 14.57
CA ILE A 93 -8.50 -2.69 15.15
C ILE A 93 -8.60 -3.76 14.07
N THR A 94 -9.64 -3.72 13.24
CA THR A 94 -9.83 -4.68 12.14
C THR A 94 -8.67 -4.65 11.16
N PHE A 95 -8.15 -3.47 10.83
CA PHE A 95 -6.98 -3.34 9.96
C PHE A 95 -5.72 -3.97 10.59
N LEU A 96 -5.44 -3.70 11.86
CA LEU A 96 -4.29 -4.27 12.57
C LEU A 96 -4.39 -5.80 12.70
N LEU A 97 -5.58 -6.31 12.99
CA LEU A 97 -5.83 -7.75 13.06
C LEU A 97 -5.72 -8.40 11.67
N GLY A 98 -6.28 -7.77 10.65
CA GLY A 98 -6.17 -8.22 9.25
C GLY A 98 -4.71 -8.32 8.79
N GLN A 99 -3.88 -7.32 9.10
CA GLN A 99 -2.44 -7.38 8.81
C GLN A 99 -1.74 -8.53 9.53
N LYS A 100 -2.06 -8.77 10.82
CA LYS A 100 -1.48 -9.88 11.57
C LYS A 100 -1.85 -11.24 10.98
N THR A 101 -3.07 -11.40 10.48
CA THR A 101 -3.53 -12.63 9.84
C THR A 101 -2.88 -12.80 8.47
N ALA A 102 -2.82 -11.75 7.65
CA ALA A 102 -2.20 -11.79 6.32
C ALA A 102 -0.69 -12.07 6.35
N LYS A 103 0.02 -11.66 7.42
CA LYS A 103 1.46 -11.98 7.60
C LYS A 103 1.73 -13.41 8.08
N LYS A 104 0.71 -14.13 8.53
CA LYS A 104 0.82 -15.52 9.01
C LYS A 104 0.38 -16.55 7.96
N ALA A 105 -0.34 -16.11 6.92
CA ALA A 105 -0.67 -16.92 5.74
C ALA A 105 0.48 -16.83 4.72
#